data_AF-A0A9Q1BW23-F1
#
_entry.id   AF-A0A9Q1BW23-F1
#
_cell.length_a   1.000
_cell.length_b   1.000
_cell.length_c   1.000
_cell.angle_alpha   90.00
_cell.angle_beta   90.00
_cell.angle_gamma   90.00
#
_symmetry.space_group_name_H-M   'P 1'
#
loop_
_entity.id
_entity.type
_entity.pdbx_description
1 polymer ?
#
loop_
_entity_poly.entity_id
_entity_poly.type
_entity_poly.pdbx_seq_one_letter_code
_entity_poly.pdbx_strand_id
1 'polypeptide(L)'
;MKDDKRITEAENVHLQPDKGIRLSNLQISDSGVYVCQAKTEQTVVSLNTVRLHVGASIQEELIRQGGPWLSTENSFGIPNVWVASFAGSVIVCGGFWILLILMRVYYK
;
A
#
# COMPACT_ATOMS: atom_id res chain seq x y z
N MET A 1 -8.28 3.36 25.11
CA MET A 1 -8.67 4.58 24.38
C MET A 1 -8.59 4.30 22.89
N LYS A 2 -9.44 4.90 22.06
CA LYS A 2 -9.38 4.86 20.60
C LYS A 2 -9.27 6.30 20.14
N ASP A 3 -8.22 6.63 19.39
CA ASP A 3 -8.03 7.99 18.82
C ASP A 3 -8.18 9.10 19.89
N ASP A 4 -7.51 8.93 21.02
CA ASP A 4 -7.57 9.81 22.21
C ASP A 4 -8.93 9.92 22.93
N LYS A 5 -9.92 9.12 22.52
CA LYS A 5 -11.21 9.01 23.20
C LYS A 5 -11.25 7.80 24.14
N ARG A 6 -11.83 7.97 25.33
CA ARG A 6 -12.12 6.84 26.23
C ARG A 6 -13.16 5.95 25.57
N ILE A 7 -12.84 4.66 25.46
CA ILE A 7 -13.77 3.64 24.96
C ILE A 7 -14.67 3.28 26.13
N THR A 8 -15.97 3.42 25.95
CA THR A 8 -17.02 2.90 26.84
C THR A 8 -17.56 1.60 26.23
N GLU A 9 -18.15 0.73 27.05
CA GLU A 9 -18.90 -0.41 26.51
C GLU A 9 -19.95 0.10 25.53
N ALA A 10 -19.95 -0.51 24.35
CA ALA A 10 -20.82 -0.19 23.23
C ALA A 10 -21.25 -1.49 22.56
N GLU A 11 -22.19 -1.41 21.63
CA GLU A 11 -22.75 -2.59 20.95
C GLU A 11 -21.68 -3.48 20.28
N ASN A 12 -20.62 -2.88 19.73
CA ASN A 12 -19.52 -3.56 19.06
C ASN A 12 -18.24 -3.68 19.90
N VAL A 13 -18.23 -3.19 21.14
CA VAL A 13 -17.03 -3.16 22.01
C VAL A 13 -17.36 -3.67 23.41
N HIS A 14 -16.76 -4.81 23.75
CA HIS A 14 -16.88 -5.43 25.07
C HIS A 14 -15.57 -5.36 25.84
N LEU A 15 -15.63 -4.89 27.08
CA LEU A 15 -14.50 -4.92 28.02
C LEU A 15 -14.45 -6.31 28.67
N GLN A 16 -13.29 -6.94 28.62
CA GLN A 16 -13.07 -8.24 29.23
C GLN A 16 -12.55 -8.07 30.67
N PRO A 17 -12.81 -9.05 31.56
CA PRO A 17 -12.39 -8.99 32.96
C PRO A 17 -10.86 -8.99 33.14
N ASP A 18 -10.11 -9.44 32.13
CA ASP A 18 -8.64 -9.41 32.06
C ASP A 18 -8.09 -8.04 31.63
N LYS A 19 -8.93 -6.99 31.56
CA LYS A 19 -8.61 -5.67 31.01
C LYS A 19 -8.33 -5.68 29.50
N GLY A 20 -8.73 -6.76 28.81
CA GLY A 20 -8.75 -6.84 27.37
C GLY A 20 -9.95 -6.10 26.76
N ILE A 21 -9.87 -5.81 25.47
CA ILE A 21 -10.99 -5.27 24.69
C ILE A 21 -11.29 -6.28 23.58
N ARG A 22 -12.57 -6.64 23.44
CA ARG A 22 -13.07 -7.48 22.36
C ARG A 22 -13.99 -6.66 21.48
N LEU A 23 -13.64 -6.56 20.19
CA LEU A 23 -14.52 -5.97 19.19
C LEU A 23 -15.27 -7.06 18.45
N SER A 24 -16.58 -6.85 18.25
CA SER A 24 -17.49 -7.75 17.53
C SER A 24 -18.13 -6.96 16.39
N ASN A 25 -18.44 -7.61 15.27
CA ASN A 25 -19.05 -6.93 14.11
C ASN A 25 -18.24 -5.70 13.63
N LEU A 26 -16.95 -5.91 13.34
CA LEU A 26 -16.01 -4.85 12.94
C LEU A 26 -16.51 -4.05 11.75
N GLN A 27 -16.52 -2.72 11.89
CA GLN A 27 -16.82 -1.78 10.81
C GLN A 27 -15.56 -1.04 10.37
N ILE A 28 -15.57 -0.47 9.15
CA ILE A 28 -14.44 0.32 8.64
C ILE A 28 -14.10 1.50 9.58
N SER A 29 -15.12 2.09 10.21
CA SER A 29 -15.01 3.15 11.23
C SER A 29 -14.31 2.71 12.53
N ASP A 30 -14.22 1.41 12.80
CA ASP A 30 -13.45 0.86 13.91
C ASP A 30 -11.94 0.91 13.65
N SER A 31 -11.52 1.18 12.42
CA SER A 31 -10.11 1.47 12.13
C SER A 31 -9.62 2.65 12.98
N GLY A 32 -8.37 2.58 13.44
CA GLY A 32 -7.78 3.63 14.26
C GLY A 32 -6.67 3.11 15.16
N VAL A 33 -6.24 3.97 16.09
CA VAL A 33 -5.20 3.63 17.06
C VAL A 33 -5.83 3.39 18.42
N TYR A 34 -5.66 2.18 18.93
CA TYR A 34 -6.11 1.73 20.23
C TYR A 34 -4.94 1.77 21.22
N VAL A 35 -5.10 2.53 22.29
CA VAL A 35 -4.07 2.69 23.32
C VAL A 35 -4.61 2.17 24.65
N CYS A 36 -3.89 1.23 25.26
CA CYS A 36 -4.09 0.84 26.64
C CYS A 36 -3.30 1.78 27.53
N GLN A 37 -3.99 2.51 28.41
CA GLN A 37 -3.36 3.46 29.32
C GLN A 37 -3.67 3.10 30.77
N ALA A 38 -2.66 3.21 31.63
CA ALA A 38 -2.83 3.22 33.07
C ALA A 38 -2.73 4.67 33.56
N LYS A 39 -3.74 5.13 34.29
CA LYS A 39 -3.76 6.47 34.89
C LYS A 39 -3.71 6.34 36.41
N THR A 40 -2.73 7.02 37.01
CA THR A 40 -2.67 7.32 38.43
C THR A 40 -3.02 8.80 38.64
N GLU A 41 -3.12 9.26 39.89
CA GLU A 41 -3.43 10.67 40.17
C GLU A 41 -2.41 11.65 39.60
N GLN A 42 -1.15 11.20 39.45
CA GLN A 42 -0.02 12.06 39.07
C GLN A 42 0.49 11.78 37.65
N THR A 43 0.23 10.59 37.10
CA THR A 43 0.85 10.16 35.83
C THR A 43 -0.11 9.36 34.96
N VAL A 44 0.05 9.51 33.65
CA VAL A 44 -0.61 8.68 32.64
C VAL A 44 0.49 7.93 31.89
N VAL A 45 0.42 6.60 31.91
CA VAL A 45 1.39 5.73 31.23
C VAL A 45 0.67 4.97 30.13
N SER A 46 1.17 5.08 28.90
CA SER A 46 0.74 4.23 27.79
C SER A 46 1.43 2.88 27.90
N LEU A 47 0.65 1.82 28.09
CA LEU A 47 1.14 0.45 28.26
C LEU A 47 1.35 -0.25 26.92
N ASN A 48 0.35 -0.14 26.03
CA ASN A 48 0.39 -0.78 24.72
C ASN A 48 -0.39 0.04 23.70
N THR A 49 0.09 0.04 22.46
CA THR A 49 -0.53 0.74 21.33
C THR A 49 -0.73 -0.25 20.19
N VAL A 50 -1.97 -0.41 19.76
CA VAL A 50 -2.39 -1.31 18.67
C VAL A 50 -3.02 -0.47 17.58
N ARG A 51 -2.52 -0.56 16.34
CA ARG A 51 -3.17 0.06 15.18
C ARG A 51 -4.05 -0.98 14.51
N LEU A 52 -5.36 -0.74 14.52
CA LEU A 52 -6.33 -1.57 13.86
C LEU A 52 -6.65 -0.99 12.48
N HIS A 53 -6.53 -1.83 11.45
CA HIS A 53 -6.96 -1.49 10.11
C HIS A 53 -8.06 -2.46 9.68
N VAL A 54 -9.26 -1.94 9.51
CA VAL A 54 -10.42 -2.69 9.02
C VAL A 54 -10.59 -2.34 7.55
N GLY A 55 -10.14 -3.24 6.68
CA GLY A 55 -10.43 -3.16 5.26
C GLY A 55 -11.84 -3.69 4.98
N ALA A 56 -12.47 -3.18 3.92
CA ALA A 56 -13.52 -3.95 3.29
C ALA A 56 -12.92 -5.29 2.87
N SER A 57 -13.62 -6.40 3.12
CA SER A 57 -13.32 -7.67 2.49
C SER A 57 -13.71 -7.57 1.00
N ILE A 58 -13.02 -6.72 0.25
CA ILE A 58 -12.81 -6.97 -1.17
C ILE A 58 -11.95 -8.21 -1.19
N GLN A 59 -12.62 -9.33 -1.45
CA GLN A 59 -12.04 -10.60 -1.85
C GLN A 59 -10.72 -10.33 -2.59
N GLU A 60 -9.66 -10.97 -2.12
CA GLU A 60 -8.22 -10.85 -2.45
C GLU A 60 -7.83 -10.84 -3.95
N GLU A 61 -8.79 -10.72 -4.86
CA GLU A 61 -8.64 -10.83 -6.30
C GLU A 61 -8.23 -9.51 -6.99
N LEU A 62 -8.60 -8.33 -6.45
CA LEU A 62 -8.31 -7.07 -7.16
C LEU A 62 -6.92 -6.47 -6.88
N ILE A 63 -6.29 -6.79 -5.75
CA ILE A 63 -4.96 -6.24 -5.40
C ILE A 63 -3.82 -7.05 -6.08
N ARG A 64 -4.05 -8.31 -6.44
CA ARG A 64 -3.10 -9.09 -7.28
C ARG A 64 -3.09 -8.69 -8.75
N GLN A 65 -4.14 -8.03 -9.25
CA GLN A 65 -4.20 -7.58 -10.65
C GLN A 65 -3.78 -6.12 -10.87
N GLY A 66 -3.60 -5.34 -9.80
CA GLY A 66 -3.30 -3.90 -9.88
C GLY A 66 -1.85 -3.49 -9.59
N GLY A 67 -0.92 -4.43 -9.43
CA GLY A 67 0.50 -4.12 -9.29
C GLY A 67 1.11 -3.61 -10.61
N PRO A 68 2.11 -2.71 -10.60
CA PRO A 68 2.78 -2.30 -11.83
C PRO A 68 3.42 -3.52 -12.51
N TRP A 69 2.85 -3.99 -13.62
CA TRP A 69 3.38 -5.08 -14.47
C TRP A 69 4.83 -4.85 -14.94
N LEU A 70 5.33 -3.62 -14.79
CA LEU A 70 6.69 -3.18 -15.08
C LEU A 70 7.75 -3.85 -14.19
N SER A 71 7.39 -4.29 -12.98
CA SER A 71 8.30 -4.96 -12.03
C SER A 71 8.27 -6.48 -12.12
N THR A 72 7.40 -7.06 -12.95
CA THR A 72 7.40 -8.50 -13.20
C THR A 72 8.60 -8.86 -14.08
N GLU A 73 9.39 -9.84 -13.66
CA GLU A 73 10.49 -10.38 -14.46
C GLU A 73 9.94 -11.30 -15.55
N ASN A 74 10.51 -11.23 -16.76
CA ASN A 74 10.24 -12.20 -17.81
C ASN A 74 11.02 -13.51 -17.57
N SER A 75 10.82 -14.55 -18.39
CA SER A 75 11.53 -15.84 -18.28
C SER A 75 13.07 -15.76 -18.31
N PHE A 76 13.63 -14.59 -18.59
CA PHE A 76 15.07 -14.33 -18.61
C PHE A 76 15.56 -13.58 -17.36
N GLY A 77 14.70 -13.36 -16.35
CA GLY A 77 15.05 -12.64 -15.12
C GLY A 77 15.25 -11.13 -15.33
N ILE A 78 14.68 -10.57 -16.39
CA ILE A 78 14.79 -9.15 -16.71
C ILE A 78 13.46 -8.47 -16.40
N PRO A 79 13.43 -7.39 -15.59
CA PRO A 79 12.20 -6.66 -15.32
C PRO A 79 11.69 -5.96 -16.60
N ASN A 80 10.38 -6.01 -16.84
CA ASN A 80 9.76 -5.45 -18.06
C ASN A 80 10.05 -3.94 -18.29
N VAL A 81 10.37 -3.17 -17.24
CA VAL A 81 10.81 -1.76 -17.34
C VAL A 81 12.08 -1.57 -18.17
N TRP A 82 13.02 -2.53 -18.10
CA TRP A 82 14.25 -2.48 -18.87
C TRP A 82 13.99 -2.78 -20.35
N VAL A 83 13.12 -3.76 -20.64
CA VAL A 83 12.73 -4.12 -22.01
C VAL A 83 12.10 -2.94 -22.75
N ALA A 84 11.19 -2.22 -22.10
CA ALA A 84 10.56 -1.03 -22.68
C ALA A 84 11.58 0.09 -22.97
N SER A 85 12.60 0.25 -22.10
CA SER A 85 13.64 1.26 -22.26
C SER A 85 14.58 0.95 -23.44
N PHE A 86 14.97 -0.32 -23.61
CA PHE A 86 15.82 -0.74 -24.73
C PHE A 86 15.10 -0.63 -26.08
N ALA A 87 13.82 -0.98 -26.14
CA ALA A 87 13.02 -0.84 -27.36
C ALA A 87 12.92 0.63 -27.81
N GLY A 88 12.76 1.58 -26.88
CA GLY A 88 12.75 3.01 -27.20
C GLY A 88 14.09 3.51 -27.74
N SER A 89 15.22 3.06 -27.17
CA SER A 89 16.56 3.52 -27.55
C SER A 89 16.97 3.09 -28.96
N VAL A 90 16.63 1.85 -29.37
CA VAL A 90 16.94 1.35 -30.72
C VAL A 90 16.17 2.09 -31.81
N ILE A 91 14.90 2.46 -31.56
CA ILE A 91 14.08 3.19 -32.53
C ILE A 91 14.60 4.62 -32.73
N VAL A 92 14.99 5.31 -31.65
CA VAL A 92 15.49 6.69 -31.74
C VAL A 92 16.87 6.75 -32.43
N CYS A 93 17.77 5.82 -32.12
CA CYS A 93 19.11 5.80 -32.72
C CYS A 93 19.09 5.29 -34.18
N GLY A 94 18.29 4.26 -34.48
CA GLY A 94 18.19 3.69 -35.82
C GLY A 94 17.43 4.59 -36.81
N GLY A 95 16.32 5.19 -36.36
CA GLY A 95 15.54 6.12 -37.17
C GLY A 95 16.34 7.37 -37.56
N PHE A 96 17.15 7.90 -36.64
CA PHE A 96 18.00 9.05 -36.90
C PHE A 96 19.08 8.78 -37.95
N TRP A 97 19.73 7.61 -37.91
CA TRP A 97 20.71 7.22 -38.92
C TRP A 97 20.10 7.04 -40.31
N ILE A 98 18.92 6.41 -40.39
CA ILE A 98 18.19 6.25 -41.66
C ILE A 98 17.78 7.62 -42.23
N LEU A 99 17.30 8.53 -41.38
CA LEU A 99 16.89 9.86 -41.81
C LEU A 99 18.09 10.69 -42.32
N LEU A 100 19.26 10.56 -41.68
CA LEU A 100 20.51 11.17 -42.16
C LEU A 100 20.95 10.62 -43.52
N ILE A 101 20.82 9.31 -43.75
CA ILE A 101 21.11 8.69 -45.05
C ILE A 101 20.15 9.21 -46.12
N LEU A 102 18.85 9.27 -45.83
CA LEU A 102 17.84 9.77 -46.77
C LEU A 102 18.06 11.25 -47.11
N MET A 103 18.38 12.09 -46.13
CA MET A 103 18.73 13.50 -46.37
C MET A 103 19.96 13.64 -47.27
N ARG A 104 20.99 12.79 -47.08
CA ARG A 104 22.18 12.79 -47.96
C ARG A 104 21.91 12.34 -49.39
N VAL A 105 20.95 11.45 -49.60
CA VAL A 105 20.56 10.98 -50.94
C VAL A 105 19.66 12.01 -51.63
N TYR A 106 18.76 12.66 -50.88
CA TYR A 106 17.79 13.60 -51.42
C TYR A 106 18.39 14.97 -51.77
N TYR A 107 19.39 15.44 -51.03
CA TYR A 107 20.05 16.73 -51.25
C TYR A 107 21.31 16.65 -52.14
N LYS A 108 21.36 15.67 -53.04
CA LYS A 108 22.43 15.51 -54.03
C LYS A 108 21.87 15.69 -55.43
#